data_AF-U2LAM6-F1
#
_entry.id   AF-U2LAM6-F1
#
_cell.length_a   1.000
_cell.length_b   1.000
_cell.length_c   1.000
_cell.angle_alpha   90.00
_cell.angle_beta   90.00
_cell.angle_gamma   90.00
#
_symmetry.space_group_name_H-M   'P 1'
#
loop_
_entity.id
_entity.type
_entity.pdbx_description
1 polymer ?
#
loop_
_entity_poly.entity_id
_entity_poly.type
_entity_poly.pdbx_seq_one_letter_code
_entity_poly.pdbx_strand_id
1 'polypeptide(L)'
;MGYWEELKEKIKEKEYVEFQQVRYRNEQTVAMKINGMPVSTNRLKTDYTVEKVYNSRHDIMQLAFNIDDNIVSVFPTQYQAGMDMVVDLEKIKCKAVINVDMNTGHIGEIVNHKEVVETWEDYKEHFRDKYKFLRSSATQNAVQQFLETQDKLILDQEMMKAEMNSKMFYMLVFDHYLVGKQEYNEPYAITFPSQLFKGISFPMTMTPKIHQESPNKVVYDRNGSVDEHVTSSSDIVRFYDEQFKPTIQYKFTQYRPSFNIRETVNEAERHIENAEVRLIEEVVNNIDLTILCKLRKIE
;
A
#
# COMPACT_ATOMS: atom_id res chain seq x y z
N MET A 1 -13.42 1.40 -25.17
CA MET A 1 -11.97 1.65 -25.08
C MET A 1 -11.80 2.47 -23.81
N GLY A 2 -10.93 2.04 -22.88
CA GLY A 2 -10.79 2.74 -21.58
C GLY A 2 -9.92 3.98 -21.70
N TYR A 3 -9.98 4.87 -20.71
CA TYR A 3 -9.27 6.15 -20.65
C TYR A 3 -7.80 6.04 -21.06
N TRP A 4 -7.08 5.05 -20.51
CA TRP A 4 -5.64 4.91 -20.73
C TRP A 4 -5.27 4.57 -22.17
N GLU A 5 -6.04 3.69 -22.82
CA GLU A 5 -5.82 3.33 -24.22
C GLU A 5 -6.12 4.51 -25.14
N GLU A 6 -7.18 5.28 -24.84
CA GLU A 6 -7.47 6.51 -25.58
C GLU A 6 -6.37 7.56 -25.41
N LEU A 7 -5.81 7.70 -24.21
CA LEU A 7 -4.71 8.62 -23.95
C LEU A 7 -3.47 8.21 -24.77
N LYS A 8 -3.09 6.92 -24.72
CA LYS A 8 -1.94 6.39 -25.47
C LYS A 8 -2.05 6.68 -26.98
N GLU A 9 -3.24 6.50 -27.56
CA GLU A 9 -3.47 6.84 -28.97
C GLU A 9 -3.36 8.35 -29.25
N LYS A 10 -3.89 9.20 -28.36
CA LYS A 10 -3.85 10.67 -28.52
C LYS A 10 -2.44 11.26 -28.41
N ILE A 11 -1.59 10.65 -27.58
CA ILE A 11 -0.22 11.14 -27.32
C ILE A 11 0.84 10.50 -28.23
N LYS A 12 0.46 9.52 -29.04
CA LYS A 12 1.35 8.85 -29.98
C LYS A 12 2.05 9.87 -30.88
N GLU A 13 3.37 9.72 -31.04
CA GLU A 13 4.22 10.57 -31.88
C GLU A 13 4.31 12.06 -31.45
N LYS A 14 3.88 12.42 -30.23
CA LYS A 14 4.09 13.77 -29.69
C LYS A 14 5.47 13.89 -29.03
N GLU A 15 6.35 14.68 -29.63
CA GLU A 15 7.73 14.90 -29.13
C GLU A 15 7.83 15.48 -27.70
N TYR A 16 6.77 16.12 -27.21
CA TYR A 16 6.70 16.69 -25.86
C TYR A 16 6.10 15.74 -24.82
N VAL A 17 5.86 14.49 -25.20
CA VAL A 17 5.32 13.45 -24.33
C VAL A 17 6.35 12.33 -24.23
N GLU A 18 6.76 12.03 -23.00
CA GLU A 18 7.60 10.89 -22.69
C GLU A 18 6.70 9.74 -22.21
N PHE A 19 6.90 8.56 -22.77
CA PHE A 19 6.27 7.32 -22.33
C PHE A 19 7.33 6.37 -21.81
N GLN A 20 7.11 5.82 -20.62
CA GLN A 20 7.95 4.80 -20.02
C GLN A 20 7.08 3.66 -19.49
N GLN A 21 7.56 2.43 -19.66
CA GLN A 21 6.96 1.26 -19.03
C GLN A 21 8.02 0.57 -18.16
N VAL A 22 7.66 0.24 -16.93
CA VAL A 22 8.53 -0.46 -15.97
C VAL A 22 7.75 -1.61 -15.35
N ARG A 23 8.39 -2.77 -15.24
CA ARG A 23 7.81 -3.94 -14.57
C ARG A 23 8.44 -4.12 -13.21
N TYR A 24 7.63 -4.49 -12.23
CA TYR A 24 8.04 -4.69 -10.86
C TYR A 24 7.60 -6.04 -10.33
N ARG A 25 8.45 -6.69 -9.54
CA ARG A 25 8.03 -7.75 -8.62
C ARG A 25 7.93 -7.20 -7.21
N ASN A 26 6.76 -7.37 -6.62
CA ASN A 26 6.48 -7.04 -5.23
C ASN A 26 6.27 -8.33 -4.42
N GLU A 27 7.02 -8.52 -3.34
CA GLU A 27 6.83 -9.62 -2.40
C GLU A 27 6.57 -9.05 -1.00
N GLN A 28 5.37 -9.28 -0.47
CA GLN A 28 4.97 -8.83 0.85
C GLN A 28 4.66 -10.03 1.76
N THR A 29 5.20 -10.01 2.97
CA THR A 29 4.90 -10.96 4.04
C THR A 29 4.40 -10.20 5.26
N VAL A 30 3.21 -10.56 5.75
CA VAL A 30 2.65 -10.10 7.02
C VAL A 30 2.62 -11.28 7.96
N ALA A 31 3.31 -11.22 9.09
CA ALA A 31 3.36 -12.29 10.07
C ALA A 31 2.99 -11.76 11.45
N MET A 32 2.11 -12.49 12.14
CA MET A 32 1.73 -12.17 13.51
C MET A 32 2.14 -13.31 14.44
N LYS A 33 2.78 -12.97 15.55
CA LYS A 33 3.08 -13.87 16.65
C LYS A 33 2.43 -13.37 17.93
N ILE A 34 1.96 -14.30 18.74
CA ILE A 34 1.45 -14.05 20.08
C ILE A 34 2.22 -14.96 21.04
N ASN A 35 2.79 -14.38 22.09
CA ASN A 35 3.68 -15.07 23.04
C ASN A 35 4.79 -15.87 22.33
N GLY A 36 5.36 -15.29 21.25
CA GLY A 36 6.38 -15.93 20.42
C GLY A 36 5.89 -17.02 19.46
N MET A 37 4.63 -17.44 19.57
CA MET A 37 4.04 -18.47 18.70
C MET A 37 3.42 -17.83 17.46
N PRO A 38 3.70 -18.34 16.24
CA PRO A 38 3.10 -17.83 15.01
C PRO A 38 1.59 -18.13 14.98
N VAL A 39 0.79 -17.08 14.83
CA VAL A 39 -0.68 -17.16 14.79
C VAL A 39 -1.18 -17.01 13.37
N SER A 40 -0.57 -16.12 12.58
CA SER A 40 -0.91 -15.95 11.17
C SER A 40 0.29 -15.56 10.32
N THR A 41 0.24 -15.91 9.05
CA THR A 41 1.20 -15.46 8.05
C THR A 41 0.52 -15.35 6.69
N ASN A 42 0.54 -14.15 6.13
CA ASN A 42 0.05 -13.86 4.78
C ASN A 42 1.25 -13.53 3.90
N ARG A 43 1.32 -14.16 2.73
CA ARG A 43 2.32 -13.87 1.71
C ARG A 43 1.61 -13.49 0.43
N LEU A 44 1.96 -12.34 -0.11
CA LEU A 44 1.49 -11.81 -1.37
C LEU A 44 2.68 -11.62 -2.28
N LYS A 45 2.62 -12.17 -3.49
CA LYS A 45 3.59 -11.92 -4.56
C LYS A 45 2.82 -11.38 -5.74
N THR A 46 3.22 -10.22 -6.23
CA THR A 46 2.52 -9.56 -7.33
C THR A 46 3.55 -9.03 -8.31
N ASP A 47 3.38 -9.36 -9.58
CA ASP A 47 4.09 -8.68 -10.65
C ASP A 47 3.19 -7.56 -11.18
N TYR A 48 3.72 -6.34 -11.19
CA TYR A 48 3.05 -5.14 -11.67
C TYR A 48 3.72 -4.64 -12.95
N THR A 49 2.91 -4.21 -13.90
CA THR A 49 3.36 -3.29 -14.96
C THR A 49 2.92 -1.88 -14.58
N VAL A 50 3.85 -0.93 -14.62
CA VAL A 50 3.62 0.50 -14.39
C VAL A 50 3.94 1.23 -15.68
N GLU A 51 2.92 1.84 -16.27
CA GLU A 51 3.08 2.71 -17.44
C GLU A 51 3.01 4.17 -16.98
N LYS A 52 3.95 4.98 -17.43
CA LYS A 52 4.12 6.38 -17.06
C LYS A 52 4.09 7.24 -18.31
N VAL A 53 3.26 8.27 -18.29
CA VAL A 53 3.20 9.33 -19.30
C VAL A 53 3.58 10.65 -18.64
N TYR A 54 4.55 11.36 -19.20
CA TYR A 54 4.89 12.72 -18.79
C TYR A 54 4.73 13.70 -19.95
N ASN A 55 3.91 14.72 -19.78
CA ASN A 55 3.69 15.79 -20.74
C ASN A 55 4.41 17.06 -20.28
N SER A 56 5.53 17.37 -20.93
CA SER A 56 6.40 18.50 -20.54
C SER A 56 5.81 19.88 -20.87
N ARG A 57 4.81 19.98 -21.74
CA ARG A 57 4.15 21.26 -22.06
C ARG A 57 3.19 21.74 -20.98
N HIS A 58 2.53 20.79 -20.33
CA HIS A 58 1.53 21.09 -19.30
C HIS A 58 2.00 20.73 -17.90
N ASP A 59 3.20 20.14 -17.79
CA ASP A 59 3.76 19.59 -16.57
C ASP A 59 2.76 18.64 -15.88
N ILE A 60 2.33 17.61 -16.61
CA ILE A 60 1.38 16.60 -16.12
C ILE A 60 2.03 15.23 -16.24
N MET A 61 2.06 14.49 -15.15
CA MET A 61 2.47 13.09 -15.12
C MET A 61 1.30 12.20 -14.72
N GLN A 62 1.12 11.09 -15.45
CA GLN A 62 0.08 10.11 -15.22
C GLN A 62 0.66 8.71 -15.16
N LEU A 63 0.27 7.94 -14.16
CA LEU A 63 0.66 6.55 -13.99
C LEU A 63 -0.57 5.65 -14.11
N ALA A 64 -0.42 4.58 -14.88
CA ALA A 64 -1.37 3.48 -14.95
C ALA A 64 -0.70 2.18 -14.49
N PHE A 65 -1.50 1.30 -13.90
CA PHE A 65 -1.01 0.07 -13.29
C PHE A 65 -1.76 -1.13 -13.87
N ASN A 66 -1.06 -2.25 -13.97
CA ASN A 66 -1.65 -3.54 -14.24
C ASN A 66 -1.04 -4.61 -13.33
N ILE A 67 -1.86 -5.57 -12.91
CA ILE A 67 -1.39 -6.78 -12.22
C ILE A 67 -1.24 -7.88 -13.27
N ASP A 68 0.00 -8.28 -13.53
CA ASP A 68 0.33 -9.30 -14.53
C ASP A 68 0.23 -10.71 -13.93
N ASP A 69 0.71 -10.88 -12.70
CA ASP A 69 0.63 -12.12 -11.93
C ASP A 69 0.40 -11.82 -10.45
N ASN A 70 -0.34 -12.68 -9.76
CA ASN A 70 -0.62 -12.52 -8.34
C ASN A 70 -0.78 -13.87 -7.64
N ILE A 71 0.09 -14.14 -6.69
CA ILE A 71 0.15 -15.38 -5.90
C ILE A 71 -0.05 -15.04 -4.43
N VAL A 72 -1.01 -15.72 -3.82
CA VAL A 72 -1.39 -15.50 -2.42
C VAL A 72 -1.26 -16.81 -1.65
N SER A 73 -0.66 -16.74 -0.46
CA SER A 73 -0.57 -17.85 0.48
C SER A 73 -0.90 -17.36 1.87
N VAL A 74 -1.87 -17.99 2.52
CA VAL A 74 -2.33 -17.61 3.86
C VAL A 74 -2.25 -18.79 4.83
N PHE A 75 -1.75 -18.52 6.03
CA PHE A 75 -1.81 -19.41 7.18
C PHE A 75 -2.50 -18.71 8.34
N PRO A 76 -3.49 -19.35 9.00
CA PRO A 76 -4.12 -20.63 8.64
C PRO A 76 -4.91 -20.58 7.32
N THR A 77 -4.96 -21.70 6.59
CA THR A 77 -5.57 -21.77 5.23
C THR A 77 -7.07 -21.49 5.21
N GLN A 78 -7.75 -21.57 6.35
CA GLN A 78 -9.17 -21.21 6.47
C GLN A 78 -9.46 -19.74 6.12
N TYR A 79 -8.44 -18.86 6.18
CA TYR A 79 -8.58 -17.45 5.81
C TYR A 79 -8.33 -17.19 4.31
N GLN A 80 -8.00 -18.22 3.51
CA GLN A 80 -7.66 -18.07 2.10
C GLN A 80 -8.79 -17.39 1.30
N ALA A 81 -10.04 -17.82 1.47
CA ALA A 81 -11.18 -17.25 0.74
C ALA A 81 -11.36 -15.75 1.02
N GLY A 82 -11.13 -15.29 2.26
CA GLY A 82 -11.20 -13.87 2.60
C GLY A 82 -10.07 -13.07 1.97
N MET A 83 -8.88 -13.65 1.83
CA MET A 83 -7.77 -13.01 1.14
C MET A 83 -7.97 -12.96 -0.37
N ASP A 84 -8.55 -14.00 -0.97
CA ASP A 84 -8.90 -14.04 -2.39
C ASP A 84 -9.90 -12.91 -2.73
N MET A 85 -10.86 -12.61 -1.83
CA MET A 85 -11.75 -11.46 -1.96
C MET A 85 -10.99 -10.13 -2.01
N VAL A 86 -10.01 -9.94 -1.12
CA VAL A 86 -9.19 -8.71 -1.09
C VAL A 86 -8.37 -8.57 -2.38
N VAL A 87 -7.84 -9.67 -2.89
CA VAL A 87 -7.07 -9.70 -4.15
C VAL A 87 -7.94 -9.34 -5.35
N ASP A 88 -9.16 -9.86 -5.43
CA ASP A 88 -10.07 -9.52 -6.52
C ASP A 88 -10.36 -8.02 -6.57
N LEU A 89 -10.55 -7.39 -5.40
CA LEU A 89 -10.75 -5.94 -5.30
C LEU A 89 -9.51 -5.15 -5.70
N GLU A 90 -8.32 -5.64 -5.35
CA GLU A 90 -7.07 -5.00 -5.74
C GLU A 90 -6.94 -4.95 -7.26
N LYS A 91 -7.36 -6.01 -7.97
CA LYS A 91 -7.37 -6.03 -9.44
C LYS A 91 -8.29 -4.99 -10.05
N ILE A 92 -9.38 -4.63 -9.38
CA ILE A 92 -10.29 -3.57 -9.83
C ILE A 92 -9.66 -2.20 -9.60
N LYS A 93 -9.19 -1.96 -8.37
CA LYS A 93 -8.58 -0.68 -7.97
C LYS A 93 -7.28 -0.38 -8.72
N CYS A 94 -6.51 -1.42 -9.08
CA CYS A 94 -5.28 -1.29 -9.84
C CYS A 94 -5.51 -0.71 -11.26
N LYS A 95 -6.72 -0.77 -11.81
CA LYS A 95 -7.06 -0.14 -13.10
C LYS A 95 -7.17 1.39 -13.03
N ALA A 96 -7.00 1.98 -11.84
CA ALA A 96 -6.93 3.42 -11.68
C ALA A 96 -5.75 4.01 -12.45
N VAL A 97 -6.01 5.09 -13.18
CA VAL A 97 -5.01 5.99 -13.74
C VAL A 97 -4.94 7.20 -12.84
N ILE A 98 -3.73 7.54 -12.42
CA ILE A 98 -3.48 8.48 -11.33
C ILE A 98 -2.61 9.62 -11.86
N ASN A 99 -3.06 10.86 -11.68
CA ASN A 99 -2.22 12.04 -11.80
C ASN A 99 -1.23 12.09 -10.64
N VAL A 100 0.03 12.38 -10.93
CA VAL A 100 1.02 12.71 -9.89
C VAL A 100 0.83 14.18 -9.49
N ASP A 101 0.83 14.45 -8.19
CA ASP A 101 0.99 15.83 -7.72
C ASP A 101 2.41 16.30 -8.04
N MET A 102 2.55 17.21 -9.01
CA MET A 102 3.85 17.69 -9.48
C MET A 102 4.64 18.52 -8.46
N ASN A 103 4.03 18.83 -7.30
CA ASN A 103 4.72 19.45 -6.19
C ASN A 103 5.40 18.45 -5.27
N THR A 104 4.81 17.27 -5.09
CA THR A 104 5.20 16.31 -4.05
C THR A 104 5.61 14.94 -4.59
N GLY A 105 5.21 14.59 -5.80
CA GLY A 105 5.33 13.23 -6.35
C GLY A 105 4.29 12.25 -5.81
N HIS A 106 3.38 12.67 -4.93
CA HIS A 106 2.37 11.79 -4.34
C HIS A 106 1.14 11.59 -5.23
N ILE A 107 0.25 10.70 -4.80
CA ILE A 107 -1.04 10.44 -5.46
C ILE A 107 -1.86 11.73 -5.52
N GLY A 108 -2.13 12.19 -6.75
CA GLY A 108 -3.08 13.25 -7.06
C GLY A 108 -4.46 12.68 -7.38
N GLU A 109 -5.09 13.20 -8.44
CA GLU A 109 -6.43 12.79 -8.88
C GLU A 109 -6.43 11.42 -9.58
N ILE A 110 -7.46 10.61 -9.33
CA ILE A 110 -7.76 9.40 -10.11
C ILE A 110 -8.60 9.80 -11.32
N VAL A 111 -7.95 10.03 -12.46
CA VAL A 111 -8.57 10.65 -13.64
C VAL A 111 -9.64 9.78 -14.32
N ASN A 112 -9.58 8.46 -14.13
CA ASN A 112 -10.57 7.51 -14.64
C ASN A 112 -11.45 6.92 -13.52
N HIS A 113 -11.63 7.63 -12.39
CA HIS A 113 -12.40 7.15 -11.23
C HIS A 113 -13.78 6.60 -11.60
N LYS A 114 -14.48 7.23 -12.55
CA LYS A 114 -15.77 6.73 -13.07
C LYS A 114 -15.68 5.32 -13.67
N GLU A 115 -14.65 5.02 -14.45
CA GLU A 115 -14.46 3.69 -15.04
C GLU A 115 -14.17 2.62 -13.97
N VAL A 116 -13.44 3.00 -12.92
CA VAL A 116 -13.18 2.11 -11.78
C VAL A 116 -14.48 1.81 -11.03
N VAL A 117 -15.32 2.83 -10.79
CA VAL A 117 -16.64 2.68 -10.16
C VAL A 117 -17.54 1.78 -11.01
N GLU A 118 -17.63 2.00 -12.32
CA GLU A 118 -18.41 1.14 -13.22
C GLU A 118 -17.94 -0.31 -13.18
N THR A 119 -16.61 -0.53 -13.24
CA THR A 119 -16.02 -1.87 -13.11
C THR A 119 -16.38 -2.53 -11.77
N TRP A 120 -16.43 -1.76 -10.69
CA TRP A 120 -16.80 -2.25 -9.36
C TRP A 120 -18.29 -2.61 -9.28
N GLU A 121 -19.18 -1.76 -9.79
CA GLU A 121 -20.62 -2.02 -9.84
C GLU A 121 -20.93 -3.31 -10.60
N ASP A 122 -20.34 -3.49 -11.79
CA ASP A 122 -20.48 -4.73 -12.58
C ASP A 122 -19.94 -5.96 -11.84
N TYR A 123 -18.85 -5.80 -11.08
CA TYR A 123 -18.23 -6.89 -10.36
C TYR A 123 -19.04 -7.37 -9.15
N LYS A 124 -19.87 -6.52 -8.53
CA LYS A 124 -20.64 -6.89 -7.33
C LYS A 124 -21.56 -8.08 -7.55
N GLU A 125 -22.18 -8.20 -8.71
CA GLU A 125 -23.03 -9.36 -9.04
C GLU A 125 -22.19 -10.64 -9.13
N HIS A 126 -21.06 -10.58 -9.82
CA HIS A 126 -20.12 -11.71 -9.92
C HIS A 126 -19.57 -12.11 -8.55
N PHE A 127 -19.24 -11.15 -7.70
CA PHE A 127 -18.72 -11.39 -6.36
C PHE A 127 -19.73 -12.18 -5.50
N ARG A 128 -21.01 -11.77 -5.52
CA ARG A 128 -22.07 -12.47 -4.78
C ARG A 128 -22.21 -13.92 -5.25
N ASP A 129 -22.13 -14.17 -6.55
CA ASP A 129 -22.22 -15.52 -7.09
C ASP A 129 -20.97 -16.37 -6.77
N LYS A 130 -19.77 -15.81 -6.95
CA LYS A 130 -18.49 -16.48 -6.68
C LYS A 130 -18.39 -16.94 -5.23
N TYR A 131 -18.88 -16.14 -4.28
CA TYR A 131 -18.75 -16.41 -2.84
C TYR A 131 -20.05 -16.94 -2.20
N LYS A 132 -21.06 -17.32 -2.99
CA LYS A 132 -22.33 -17.90 -2.48
C LYS A 132 -22.18 -19.20 -1.68
N PHE A 133 -21.06 -19.91 -1.86
CA PHE A 133 -20.76 -21.14 -1.13
C PHE A 133 -20.51 -20.92 0.37
N LEU A 134 -20.35 -19.67 0.79
CA LEU A 134 -20.31 -19.26 2.18
C LEU A 134 -21.74 -19.30 2.76
N ARG A 135 -22.18 -20.50 3.19
CA ARG A 135 -23.59 -20.82 3.48
C ARG A 135 -24.14 -20.31 4.82
N SER A 136 -23.28 -19.96 5.78
CA SER A 136 -23.78 -19.54 7.10
C SER A 136 -24.32 -18.11 7.04
N SER A 137 -25.40 -17.82 7.76
CA SER A 137 -25.97 -16.46 7.85
C SER A 137 -24.96 -15.45 8.38
N ALA A 138 -24.12 -15.85 9.33
CA ALA A 138 -23.02 -15.03 9.83
C ALA A 138 -22.02 -14.69 8.73
N THR A 139 -21.67 -15.65 7.87
CA THR A 139 -20.74 -15.41 6.77
C THR A 139 -21.37 -14.54 5.69
N GLN A 140 -22.63 -14.76 5.32
CA GLN A 140 -23.33 -13.90 4.35
C GLN A 140 -23.40 -12.44 4.83
N ASN A 141 -23.68 -12.21 6.11
CA ASN A 141 -23.66 -10.87 6.70
C ASN A 141 -22.25 -10.25 6.65
N ALA A 142 -21.19 -11.02 6.92
CA ALA A 142 -19.82 -10.54 6.80
C ALA A 142 -19.45 -10.16 5.36
N VAL A 143 -19.90 -10.94 4.37
CA VAL A 143 -19.72 -10.62 2.94
C VAL A 143 -20.46 -9.35 2.56
N GLN A 144 -21.69 -9.17 3.04
CA GLN A 144 -22.47 -7.95 2.80
C GLN A 144 -21.80 -6.72 3.44
N GLN A 145 -21.36 -6.82 4.69
CA GLN A 145 -20.62 -5.74 5.37
C GLN A 145 -19.30 -5.41 4.67
N PHE A 146 -18.62 -6.42 4.14
CA PHE A 146 -17.43 -6.24 3.33
C PHE A 146 -17.75 -5.44 2.06
N LEU A 147 -18.77 -5.84 1.29
CA LEU A 147 -19.21 -5.11 0.10
C LEU A 147 -19.59 -3.66 0.41
N GLU A 148 -20.36 -3.41 1.49
CA GLU A 148 -20.75 -2.05 1.90
C GLU A 148 -19.56 -1.20 2.33
N THR A 149 -18.55 -1.82 2.94
CA THR A 149 -17.31 -1.12 3.29
C THR A 149 -16.54 -0.73 2.04
N GLN A 150 -16.47 -1.63 1.05
CA GLN A 150 -15.78 -1.36 -0.21
C GLN A 150 -16.53 -0.38 -1.11
N ASP A 151 -17.87 -0.39 -1.09
CA ASP A 151 -18.70 0.63 -1.75
C ASP A 151 -18.31 2.02 -1.26
N LYS A 152 -18.22 2.24 0.06
CA LYS A 152 -17.82 3.53 0.62
C LYS A 152 -16.43 3.96 0.17
N LEU A 153 -15.49 3.02 0.08
CA LEU A 153 -14.11 3.29 -0.30
C LEU A 153 -13.95 3.57 -1.80
N ILE A 154 -14.65 2.83 -2.67
CA ILE A 154 -14.48 2.92 -4.12
C ILE A 154 -15.30 4.06 -4.71
N LEU A 155 -16.50 4.32 -4.19
CA LEU A 155 -17.38 5.38 -4.69
C LEU A 155 -16.89 6.79 -4.35
N ASP A 156 -16.08 6.93 -3.30
CA ASP A 156 -15.47 8.19 -2.90
C ASP A 156 -13.99 8.22 -3.31
N GLN A 157 -13.64 9.15 -4.21
CA GLN A 157 -12.29 9.24 -4.75
C GLN A 157 -11.23 9.55 -3.68
N GLU A 158 -11.56 10.40 -2.70
CA GLU A 158 -10.61 10.77 -1.65
C GLU A 158 -10.38 9.60 -0.69
N MET A 159 -11.44 8.83 -0.37
CA MET A 159 -11.27 7.58 0.39
C MET A 159 -10.45 6.54 -0.37
N MET A 160 -10.68 6.39 -1.68
CA MET A 160 -9.90 5.47 -2.52
C MET A 160 -8.43 5.89 -2.55
N LYS A 161 -8.13 7.18 -2.75
CA LYS A 161 -6.76 7.73 -2.70
C LYS A 161 -6.10 7.47 -1.35
N ALA A 162 -6.81 7.70 -0.24
CA ALA A 162 -6.30 7.44 1.09
C ALA A 162 -5.98 5.95 1.31
N GLU A 163 -6.84 5.04 0.82
CA GLU A 163 -6.59 3.61 0.88
C GLU A 163 -5.36 3.21 0.05
N MET A 164 -5.22 3.75 -1.17
CA MET A 164 -4.06 3.49 -2.02
C MET A 164 -2.77 4.00 -1.37
N ASN A 165 -2.76 5.22 -0.84
CA ASN A 165 -1.62 5.79 -0.11
C ASN A 165 -1.21 4.95 1.12
N SER A 166 -2.13 4.23 1.75
CA SER A 166 -1.81 3.35 2.88
C SER A 166 -1.12 2.03 2.49
N LYS A 167 -1.10 1.67 1.19
CA LYS A 167 -0.50 0.42 0.72
C LYS A 167 0.97 0.65 0.37
N MET A 168 1.82 -0.26 0.84
CA MET A 168 3.27 -0.16 0.67
C MET A 168 3.71 -0.01 -0.81
N PHE A 169 3.05 -0.71 -1.74
CA PHE A 169 3.38 -0.58 -3.16
C PHE A 169 3.22 0.85 -3.67
N TYR A 170 2.06 1.48 -3.44
CA TYR A 170 1.79 2.83 -3.90
C TYR A 170 2.60 3.88 -3.13
N MET A 171 2.81 3.68 -1.83
CA MET A 171 3.69 4.53 -1.01
C MET A 171 5.12 4.58 -1.55
N LEU A 172 5.62 3.48 -2.11
CA LEU A 172 6.94 3.42 -2.76
C LEU A 172 6.88 4.07 -4.15
N VAL A 173 5.89 3.73 -4.97
CA VAL A 173 5.83 4.22 -6.36
C VAL A 173 5.54 5.73 -6.45
N PHE A 174 4.80 6.30 -5.51
CA PHE A 174 4.46 7.73 -5.51
C PHE A 174 5.27 8.53 -4.49
N ASP A 175 6.43 9.02 -4.91
CA ASP A 175 7.30 9.84 -4.08
C ASP A 175 8.05 10.92 -4.89
N HIS A 176 8.78 11.77 -4.19
CA HIS A 176 9.42 13.00 -4.70
C HIS A 176 10.36 12.77 -5.90
N TYR A 177 10.91 11.56 -6.07
CA TYR A 177 11.73 11.25 -7.25
C TYR A 177 10.97 11.38 -8.57
N LEU A 178 9.64 11.25 -8.56
CA LEU A 178 8.80 11.42 -9.76
C LEU A 178 8.85 12.86 -10.28
N VAL A 179 9.16 13.82 -9.41
CA VAL A 179 9.15 15.26 -9.72
C VAL A 179 10.53 15.90 -9.61
N GLY A 180 11.58 15.12 -9.28
CA GLY A 180 12.95 15.61 -9.14
C GLY A 180 13.14 16.60 -7.98
N LYS A 181 12.29 16.51 -6.94
CA LYS A 181 12.30 17.42 -5.76
C LYS A 181 12.65 16.69 -4.47
N GLN A 182 13.47 15.65 -4.54
CA GLN A 182 13.68 14.81 -3.37
C GLN A 182 14.62 15.48 -2.37
N GLU A 183 14.05 15.97 -1.27
CA GLU A 183 14.81 16.47 -0.12
C GLU A 183 15.17 15.30 0.79
N TYR A 184 16.34 14.72 0.56
CA TYR A 184 16.82 13.51 1.25
C TYR A 184 17.40 13.74 2.65
N ASN A 185 17.30 14.93 3.22
CA ASN A 185 18.10 15.28 4.40
C ASN A 185 17.29 15.80 5.60
N GLU A 186 16.09 16.35 5.37
CA GLU A 186 15.31 16.92 6.47
C GLU A 186 14.32 15.90 7.05
N PRO A 187 14.30 15.71 8.38
CA PRO A 187 13.28 14.91 9.02
C PRO A 187 11.89 15.50 8.80
N TYR A 188 10.90 14.63 8.58
CA TYR A 188 9.51 15.05 8.39
C TYR A 188 8.56 14.19 9.22
N ALA A 189 7.41 14.75 9.60
CA ALA A 189 6.41 14.05 10.38
C ALA A 189 5.36 13.39 9.46
N ILE A 190 4.99 12.16 9.78
CA ILE A 190 3.84 11.47 9.17
C ILE A 190 2.82 11.10 10.26
N THR A 191 1.55 11.00 9.87
CA THR A 191 0.54 10.34 10.69
C THR A 191 0.55 8.87 10.34
N PHE A 192 1.10 8.03 11.21
CA PHE A 192 1.26 6.61 10.96
C PHE A 192 0.03 5.83 11.46
N PRO A 193 -0.72 5.13 10.57
CA PRO A 193 -1.83 4.29 10.97
C PRO A 193 -1.32 2.93 11.47
N SER A 194 -1.67 2.58 12.71
CA SER A 194 -1.25 1.32 13.29
C SER A 194 -1.86 0.13 12.54
N GLN A 195 -1.03 -0.87 12.23
CA GLN A 195 -1.45 -2.12 11.60
C GLN A 195 -1.88 -3.16 12.65
N LEU A 196 -1.35 -3.05 13.88
CA LEU A 196 -1.67 -3.90 15.02
C LEU A 196 -2.93 -3.41 15.75
N PHE A 197 -3.10 -2.09 15.91
CA PHE A 197 -4.21 -1.49 16.65
C PHE A 197 -5.16 -0.73 15.72
N LYS A 198 -6.20 -1.43 15.26
CA LYS A 198 -7.17 -0.88 14.29
C LYS A 198 -7.76 0.45 14.79
N GLY A 199 -7.67 1.48 13.95
CA GLY A 199 -8.24 2.81 14.20
C GLY A 199 -7.35 3.72 15.05
N ILE A 200 -6.18 3.24 15.49
CA ILE A 200 -5.18 4.09 16.17
C ILE A 200 -4.20 4.61 15.12
N SER A 201 -3.91 5.91 15.19
CA SER A 201 -2.83 6.54 14.42
C SER A 201 -2.03 7.44 15.34
N PHE A 202 -0.74 7.59 15.07
CA PHE A 202 0.17 8.38 15.90
C PHE A 202 1.22 9.11 15.05
N PRO A 203 1.75 10.25 15.52
CA PRO A 203 2.83 10.93 14.83
C PRO A 203 4.10 10.06 14.84
N MET A 204 4.75 9.97 13.69
CA MET A 204 6.06 9.33 13.52
C MET A 204 6.98 10.29 12.77
N THR A 205 8.20 10.45 13.26
CA THR A 205 9.24 11.23 12.58
C THR A 205 10.00 10.30 11.65
N MET A 206 9.98 10.61 10.36
CA MET A 206 10.78 9.94 9.34
C MET A 206 12.08 10.70 9.17
N THR A 207 13.20 10.02 9.37
CA THR A 207 14.54 10.58 9.19
C THR A 207 15.21 9.93 7.97
N PRO A 208 15.34 10.66 6.86
CA PRO A 208 16.05 10.17 5.69
C PRO A 208 17.57 10.14 5.90
N LYS A 209 18.27 9.27 5.18
CA LYS A 209 19.73 9.18 5.16
C LYS A 209 20.22 8.64 3.82
N ILE A 210 20.96 9.45 3.06
CA ILE A 210 21.68 8.99 1.87
C ILE A 210 22.89 8.12 2.27
N HIS A 211 23.06 7.00 1.56
CA HIS A 211 24.24 6.15 1.66
C HIS A 211 25.15 6.27 0.43
N GLN A 212 24.55 6.45 -0.74
CA GLN A 212 25.26 6.54 -2.01
C GLN A 212 24.51 7.47 -2.95
N GLU A 213 25.24 8.36 -3.59
CA GLU A 213 24.72 9.29 -4.59
C GLU A 213 25.65 9.28 -5.80
N SER A 214 25.05 9.25 -6.98
CA SER A 214 25.69 9.31 -8.28
C SER A 214 24.79 10.08 -9.23
N PRO A 215 25.28 10.57 -10.39
CA PRO A 215 24.49 11.47 -11.25
C PRO A 215 23.09 10.98 -11.65
N ASN A 216 22.85 9.66 -11.66
CA ASN A 216 21.57 9.08 -12.06
C ASN A 216 20.88 8.29 -10.96
N LYS A 217 21.53 8.06 -9.81
CA LYS A 217 21.07 7.07 -8.84
C LYS A 217 21.41 7.47 -7.41
N VAL A 218 20.40 7.35 -6.56
CA VAL A 218 20.47 7.60 -5.12
C VAL A 218 20.05 6.35 -4.37
N VAL A 219 20.81 6.02 -3.33
CA VAL A 219 20.49 4.97 -2.35
C VAL A 219 20.34 5.64 -1.01
N TYR A 220 19.17 5.51 -0.40
CA TYR A 220 18.86 6.14 0.87
C TYR A 220 17.94 5.26 1.71
N ASP A 221 17.96 5.50 3.02
CA ASP A 221 17.02 4.93 3.96
C ASP A 221 16.12 6.02 4.53
N ARG A 222 14.92 5.63 4.99
CA ARG A 222 14.02 6.44 5.81
C ARG A 222 13.70 5.65 7.06
N ASN A 223 14.14 6.15 8.22
CA ASN A 223 13.95 5.47 9.50
C ASN A 223 12.91 6.23 10.32
N GLY A 224 11.84 5.53 10.68
CA GLY A 224 10.75 6.03 11.50
C GLY A 224 11.07 5.88 12.99
N SER A 225 10.90 6.97 13.73
CA SER A 225 10.94 6.99 15.18
C SER A 225 9.65 7.57 15.75
N VAL A 226 9.26 7.11 16.93
CA VAL A 226 8.10 7.63 17.65
C VAL A 226 8.54 8.23 18.98
N ASP A 227 7.77 9.20 19.45
CA ASP A 227 7.93 9.75 20.78
C ASP A 227 7.64 8.70 21.86
N GLU A 228 8.29 8.82 23.02
CA GLU A 228 8.09 7.94 24.18
C GLU A 228 6.62 7.91 24.63
N HIS A 229 5.88 9.01 24.48
CA HIS A 229 4.46 9.10 24.81
C HIS A 229 3.58 8.12 24.00
N VAL A 230 3.97 7.77 22.76
CA VAL A 230 3.25 6.79 21.94
C VAL A 230 3.37 5.38 22.53
N THR A 231 4.52 5.07 23.12
CA THR A 231 4.86 3.70 23.56
C THR A 231 3.98 3.17 24.70
N SER A 232 3.25 4.06 25.40
CA SER A 232 2.37 3.72 26.52
C SER A 232 1.05 4.52 26.49
N SER A 233 0.60 4.93 25.30
CA SER A 233 -0.66 5.67 25.15
C SER A 233 -1.85 4.89 25.74
N SER A 234 -2.74 5.60 26.44
CA SER A 234 -3.93 5.02 27.08
C SER A 234 -4.86 4.32 26.10
N ASP A 235 -4.96 4.80 24.86
CA ASP A 235 -5.77 4.17 23.82
C ASP A 235 -5.21 2.81 23.39
N ILE A 236 -3.89 2.71 23.26
CA ILE A 236 -3.19 1.46 22.93
C ILE A 236 -3.35 0.46 24.07
N VAL A 237 -3.15 0.90 25.31
CA VAL A 237 -3.32 0.05 26.51
C VAL A 237 -4.75 -0.46 26.59
N ARG A 238 -5.75 0.41 26.39
CA ARG A 238 -7.17 0.04 26.37
C ARG A 238 -7.46 -1.00 25.29
N PHE A 239 -7.03 -0.76 24.05
CA PHE A 239 -7.25 -1.69 22.96
C PHE A 239 -6.61 -3.06 23.26
N TYR A 240 -5.37 -3.06 23.77
CA TYR A 240 -4.70 -4.29 24.16
C TYR A 240 -5.48 -5.06 25.25
N ASP A 241 -5.94 -4.36 26.28
CA ASP A 241 -6.69 -4.94 27.40
C ASP A 241 -8.04 -5.51 26.96
N GLU A 242 -8.68 -4.92 25.95
CA GLU A 242 -9.96 -5.38 25.41
C GLU A 242 -9.80 -6.55 24.41
N GLN A 243 -8.84 -6.46 23.50
CA GLN A 243 -8.75 -7.38 22.35
C GLN A 243 -7.78 -8.54 22.57
N PHE A 244 -6.67 -8.30 23.25
CA PHE A 244 -5.57 -9.27 23.32
C PHE A 244 -5.44 -9.90 24.70
N LYS A 245 -5.53 -9.12 25.77
CA LYS A 245 -5.39 -9.60 27.15
C LYS A 245 -6.33 -10.77 27.53
N PRO A 246 -7.59 -10.86 27.06
CA PRO A 246 -8.43 -12.02 27.37
C PRO A 246 -7.83 -13.35 26.90
N THR A 247 -7.11 -13.33 25.78
CA THR A 247 -6.47 -14.51 25.18
C THR A 247 -5.02 -14.69 25.65
N ILE A 248 -4.26 -13.59 25.74
CA ILE A 248 -2.83 -13.59 26.11
C ILE A 248 -2.62 -13.79 27.61
N GLN A 249 -3.56 -13.30 28.43
CA GLN A 249 -3.57 -13.29 29.90
C GLN A 249 -2.46 -12.48 30.57
N TYR A 250 -1.40 -12.10 29.85
CA TYR A 250 -0.38 -11.15 30.32
C TYR A 250 -0.82 -9.69 30.18
N LYS A 251 -0.39 -8.87 31.14
CA LYS A 251 -0.60 -7.42 31.12
C LYS A 251 0.20 -6.77 29.98
N PHE A 252 -0.27 -5.60 29.55
CA PHE A 252 0.48 -4.73 28.66
C PHE A 252 1.85 -4.39 29.26
N THR A 253 2.87 -4.29 28.40
CA THR A 253 4.25 -3.96 28.77
C THR A 253 4.64 -2.61 28.18
N GLN A 254 5.02 -2.58 26.91
CA GLN A 254 5.38 -1.39 26.16
C GLN A 254 5.10 -1.66 24.69
N TYR A 255 4.56 -0.66 24.01
CA TYR A 255 4.39 -0.68 22.56
C TYR A 255 5.62 -0.12 21.85
N ARG A 256 6.17 -0.84 20.88
CA ARG A 256 7.34 -0.41 20.10
C ARG A 256 7.10 -0.57 18.60
N PRO A 257 6.67 0.49 17.91
CA PRO A 257 6.65 0.50 16.46
C PRO A 257 8.06 0.77 15.90
N SER A 258 8.39 0.12 14.79
CA SER A 258 9.57 0.39 13.98
C SER A 258 9.16 0.38 12.52
N PHE A 259 9.57 1.39 11.77
CA PHE A 259 9.27 1.51 10.35
C PHE A 259 10.50 1.96 9.60
N ASN A 260 11.01 1.14 8.69
CA ASN A 260 12.23 1.43 7.97
C ASN A 260 12.00 1.14 6.49
N ILE A 261 12.42 2.07 5.65
CA ILE A 261 12.36 1.95 4.20
C ILE A 261 13.79 2.11 3.69
N ARG A 262 14.23 1.24 2.80
CA ARG A 262 15.47 1.36 2.05
C ARG A 262 15.15 1.35 0.58
N GLU A 263 15.62 2.35 -0.14
CA GLU A 263 15.27 2.56 -1.54
C GLU A 263 16.52 2.82 -2.39
N THR A 264 16.44 2.33 -3.62
CA THR A 264 17.34 2.71 -4.70
C THR A 264 16.49 3.30 -5.81
N VAL A 265 16.73 4.57 -6.12
CA VAL A 265 16.00 5.32 -7.14
C VAL A 265 16.93 5.66 -8.30
N ASN A 266 16.41 5.58 -9.52
CA ASN A 266 17.01 6.17 -10.70
C ASN A 266 16.36 7.53 -10.96
N GLU A 267 17.05 8.62 -10.64
CA GLU A 267 16.50 9.98 -10.74
C GLU A 267 16.40 10.46 -12.19
N ALA A 268 17.29 9.98 -13.07
CA ALA A 268 17.29 10.34 -14.48
C ALA A 268 16.04 9.79 -15.20
N GLU A 269 15.70 8.53 -14.92
CA GLU A 269 14.53 7.86 -15.49
C GLU A 269 13.27 7.99 -14.61
N ARG A 270 13.40 8.53 -13.40
CA ARG A 270 12.33 8.75 -12.41
C ARG A 270 11.55 7.47 -12.08
N HIS A 271 12.26 6.43 -11.63
CA HIS A 271 11.66 5.16 -11.18
C HIS A 271 12.50 4.50 -10.07
N ILE A 272 11.89 3.56 -9.35
CA ILE A 272 12.58 2.76 -8.33
C ILE A 272 13.29 1.58 -8.99
N GLU A 273 14.57 1.37 -8.67
CA GLU A 273 15.28 0.13 -9.04
C GLU A 273 14.92 -1.01 -8.08
N ASN A 274 14.92 -0.70 -6.78
CA ASN A 274 14.49 -1.62 -5.73
C ASN A 274 14.16 -0.87 -4.44
N ALA A 275 13.32 -1.49 -3.61
CA ALA A 275 13.00 -1.02 -2.27
C ALA A 275 12.76 -2.19 -1.31
N GLU A 276 13.09 -2.00 -0.04
CA GLU A 276 12.77 -2.90 1.06
C GLU A 276 12.13 -2.11 2.19
N VAL A 277 10.93 -2.52 2.61
CA VAL A 277 10.19 -1.93 3.72
C VAL A 277 10.10 -2.96 4.84
N ARG A 278 10.44 -2.53 6.05
CA ARG A 278 10.30 -3.31 7.28
C ARG A 278 9.51 -2.52 8.30
N LEU A 279 8.30 -3.00 8.57
CA LEU A 279 7.40 -2.49 9.59
C LEU A 279 7.26 -3.54 10.69
N ILE A 280 7.48 -3.13 11.92
CA ILE A 280 7.24 -3.96 13.10
C ILE A 280 6.39 -3.16 14.06
N GLU A 281 5.37 -3.79 14.61
CA GLU A 281 4.61 -3.30 15.75
C GLU A 281 4.59 -4.39 16.81
N GLU A 282 5.20 -4.12 17.96
CA GLU A 282 5.25 -5.09 19.06
C GLU A 282 4.65 -4.53 20.35
N VAL A 283 3.97 -5.40 21.11
CA VAL A 283 3.81 -5.23 22.56
C VAL A 283 4.82 -6.17 23.19
N VAL A 284 5.88 -5.63 23.78
CA VAL A 284 7.07 -6.37 24.19
C VAL A 284 6.71 -7.64 24.98
N ASN A 285 7.25 -8.78 24.56
CA ASN A 285 6.99 -10.14 25.08
C ASN A 285 5.60 -10.74 24.79
N ASN A 286 4.64 -9.97 24.29
CA ASN A 286 3.25 -10.41 24.14
C ASN A 286 2.83 -10.59 22.68
N ILE A 287 3.08 -9.60 21.82
CA ILE A 287 2.63 -9.59 20.43
C ILE A 287 3.72 -9.02 19.53
N ASP A 288 3.91 -9.63 18.36
CA ASP A 288 4.77 -9.13 17.29
C ASP A 288 3.98 -9.20 15.98
N LEU A 289 3.76 -8.05 15.35
CA LEU A 289 3.32 -7.93 13.97
C LEU A 289 4.51 -7.46 13.14
N THR A 290 4.95 -8.30 12.20
CA THR A 290 6.02 -7.96 11.27
C THR A 290 5.46 -7.92 9.85
N ILE A 291 5.68 -6.82 9.15
CA ILE A 291 5.43 -6.67 7.72
C ILE A 291 6.76 -6.42 7.00
N LEU A 292 7.06 -7.27 6.03
CA LEU A 292 8.20 -7.13 5.13
C LEU A 292 7.66 -6.97 3.71
N CYS A 293 8.13 -5.95 3.00
CA CYS A 293 7.79 -5.73 1.59
C CYS A 293 9.07 -5.51 0.80
N LYS A 294 9.20 -6.20 -0.33
CA LYS A 294 10.32 -6.06 -1.26
C LYS A 294 9.79 -5.74 -2.64
N LEU A 295 10.18 -4.60 -3.16
CA LEU A 295 9.90 -4.18 -4.52
C LEU A 295 11.19 -4.21 -5.33
N ARG A 296 11.17 -4.75 -6.54
CA ARG A 296 12.30 -4.67 -7.46
C ARG A 296 11.83 -4.53 -8.88
N LYS A 297 12.52 -3.70 -9.66
CA LYS A 297 12.38 -3.68 -11.12
C LYS A 297 12.76 -5.05 -11.68
N ILE A 298 11.97 -5.53 -12.63
CA ILE A 298 12.20 -6.77 -13.38
C ILE A 298 12.18 -6.46 -14.88
N GLU A 299 12.66 -7.41 -15.68
CA GLU A 299 12.74 -7.33 -17.15
C GLU A 299 11.37 -7.07 -17.82
#